data_AF-A0A2E7JZK1-F1
#
_entry.id   AF-A0A2E7JZK1-F1
#
_cell.length_a   1.000
_cell.length_b   1.000
_cell.length_c   1.000
_cell.angle_alpha   90.00
_cell.angle_beta   90.00
_cell.angle_gamma   90.00
#
_symmetry.space_group_name_H-M   'P 1'
#
loop_
_entity.id
_entity.type
_entity.pdbx_description
1 polymer ?
#
loop_
_entity_poly.entity_id
_entity_poly.type
_entity_poly.pdbx_seq_one_letter_code
_entity_poly.pdbx_strand_id
1 'polypeptide(L)'
;MHSVTLIAQPRSKTPFAKVSAMKTGKYEPRNSGTFGVMWFTDFGDKFWEACQGVDDSPKLRLRESGFDEMDWSVSFRFAGFKARITSVKYKGFFGKPGNSYMELKIGTQNPNDLMVFLQAFVEKFETPPWIMNNWKKAEAKCGFSKEEIISEWSKGMGREITEEETKVKGWGASLFGSKSDKEEQEYEVFEDADGNDVKMVIHGALEVEDEEYAIMSYADDVVTTEYEIMKINRDKKGNVTYS
;
A
#
# COMPACT_ATOMS: atom_id res chain seq x y z
N MET A 1 2.98 -20.17 22.35
CA MET A 1 2.23 -19.06 21.73
C MET A 1 2.03 -19.45 20.28
N HIS A 2 0.79 -19.62 19.86
CA HIS A 2 0.47 -19.95 18.47
C HIS A 2 0.55 -18.67 17.64
N SER A 3 1.18 -18.73 16.48
CA SER A 3 1.35 -17.59 15.60
C SER A 3 1.37 -18.00 14.15
N VAL A 4 0.84 -17.15 13.29
CA VAL A 4 0.87 -17.30 11.83
C VAL A 4 1.44 -16.03 11.19
N THR A 5 2.02 -16.21 10.00
CA THR A 5 2.41 -15.09 9.13
C THR A 5 1.56 -15.17 7.88
N LEU A 6 0.82 -14.09 7.62
CA LEU A 6 -0.14 -14.02 6.53
C LEU A 6 0.27 -12.91 5.58
N ILE A 7 0.27 -13.22 4.28
CA ILE A 7 0.54 -12.24 3.23
C ILE A 7 -0.79 -11.82 2.62
N ALA A 8 -1.05 -10.52 2.58
CA ALA A 8 -2.26 -9.94 2.03
C ALA A 8 -1.94 -8.82 1.04
N GLN A 9 -2.85 -8.52 0.12
CA GLN A 9 -2.73 -7.32 -0.70
C GLN A 9 -3.79 -6.28 -0.29
N PRO A 10 -3.37 -5.04 0.03
CA PRO A 10 -4.31 -3.96 0.24
C PRO A 10 -5.02 -3.62 -1.09
N ARG A 11 -6.25 -3.12 -1.00
CA ARG A 11 -7.06 -2.67 -2.16
C ARG A 11 -7.15 -1.17 -2.25
N SER A 12 -6.99 -0.47 -1.14
CA SER A 12 -6.95 0.98 -1.08
C SER A 12 -5.76 1.46 -0.28
N LYS A 13 -5.27 2.65 -0.63
CA LYS A 13 -4.30 3.42 0.16
C LYS A 13 -4.94 4.19 1.31
N THR A 14 -6.26 4.37 1.25
CA THR A 14 -7.03 5.05 2.29
C THR A 14 -7.53 4.06 3.33
N PRO A 15 -7.70 4.52 4.58
CA PRO A 15 -7.41 5.88 5.08
C PRO A 15 -5.91 6.17 5.25
N PHE A 16 -5.55 7.46 5.19
CA PHE A 16 -4.23 7.93 5.60
C PHE A 16 -4.22 8.08 7.12
N ALA A 17 -3.15 7.71 7.80
CA ALA A 17 -3.04 7.85 9.26
C ALA A 17 -1.95 8.86 9.62
N LYS A 18 -2.23 9.75 10.57
CA LYS A 18 -1.22 10.71 11.06
C LYS A 18 -0.09 9.98 11.79
N VAL A 19 1.13 10.10 11.30
CA VAL A 19 2.33 9.40 11.82
C VAL A 19 2.56 9.73 13.29
N SER A 20 2.48 11.01 13.67
CA SER A 20 2.69 11.43 15.06
C SER A 20 1.65 10.86 16.02
N ALA A 21 0.38 10.75 15.60
CA ALA A 21 -0.66 10.09 16.39
C ALA A 21 -0.32 8.60 16.57
N MET A 22 0.01 7.91 15.48
CA MET A 22 0.34 6.47 15.50
C MET A 22 1.58 6.17 16.36
N LYS A 23 2.58 7.08 16.40
CA LYS A 23 3.74 6.98 17.31
C LYS A 23 3.35 7.04 18.78
N THR A 24 2.35 7.86 19.11
CA THR A 24 1.77 7.96 20.47
C THR A 24 0.72 6.90 20.77
N GLY A 25 0.44 6.01 19.81
CA GLY A 25 -0.53 4.93 19.93
C GLY A 25 -1.98 5.32 19.70
N LYS A 26 -2.21 6.47 19.04
CA LYS A 26 -3.53 6.96 18.65
C LYS A 26 -3.76 6.73 17.16
N TYR A 27 -4.98 6.34 16.80
CA TYR A 27 -5.41 6.29 15.41
C TYR A 27 -6.11 7.60 15.04
N GLU A 28 -5.55 8.34 14.07
CA GLU A 28 -6.15 9.58 13.55
C GLU A 28 -6.18 9.51 12.01
N PRO A 29 -7.27 8.99 11.42
CA PRO A 29 -7.40 8.90 9.98
C PRO A 29 -7.65 10.27 9.34
N ARG A 30 -7.22 10.41 8.08
CA ARG A 30 -7.40 11.59 7.25
C ARG A 30 -7.88 11.18 5.86
N ASN A 31 -8.71 12.03 5.26
CA ASN A 31 -9.23 11.84 3.91
C ASN A 31 -8.19 12.20 2.83
N SER A 32 -7.16 12.96 3.19
CA SER A 32 -6.05 13.36 2.34
C SER A 32 -4.83 13.71 3.18
N GLY A 33 -3.66 13.77 2.55
CA GLY A 33 -2.44 14.27 3.18
C GLY A 33 -1.20 13.86 2.39
N THR A 34 -0.19 14.72 2.42
CA THR A 34 1.13 14.52 1.80
C THR A 34 2.27 14.64 2.81
N PHE A 35 2.03 15.22 4.01
CA PHE A 35 3.07 15.43 5.02
C PHE A 35 2.65 14.89 6.37
N GLY A 36 3.54 14.11 7.01
CA GLY A 36 3.31 13.56 8.35
C GLY A 36 2.17 12.53 8.44
N VAL A 37 1.75 11.96 7.30
CA VAL A 37 0.79 10.87 7.19
C VAL A 37 1.46 9.63 6.60
N MET A 38 0.91 8.45 6.88
CA MET A 38 1.30 7.17 6.29
C MET A 38 0.09 6.52 5.64
N TRP A 39 0.30 5.70 4.62
CA TRP A 39 -0.77 5.03 3.90
C TRP A 39 -1.12 3.77 4.68
N PHE A 40 -2.03 3.90 5.63
CA PHE A 40 -2.37 2.79 6.53
C PHE A 40 -3.13 1.67 5.81
N THR A 41 -3.68 1.97 4.64
CA THR A 41 -4.43 1.08 3.75
C THR A 41 -5.73 0.57 4.34
N ASP A 42 -6.60 0.05 3.48
CA ASP A 42 -7.84 -0.58 3.93
C ASP A 42 -7.59 -1.86 4.73
N PHE A 43 -6.47 -2.55 4.49
CA PHE A 43 -6.11 -3.73 5.28
C PHE A 43 -5.79 -3.38 6.73
N GLY A 44 -4.97 -2.34 6.95
CA GLY A 44 -4.64 -1.86 8.29
C GLY A 44 -5.87 -1.31 9.03
N ASP A 45 -6.72 -0.58 8.33
CA ASP A 45 -7.95 0.00 8.88
C ASP A 45 -8.98 -1.07 9.30
N LYS A 46 -9.29 -2.03 8.42
CA LYS A 46 -10.18 -3.15 8.74
C LYS A 46 -9.62 -4.03 9.86
N PHE A 47 -8.29 -4.18 9.92
CA PHE A 47 -7.66 -4.92 11.01
C PHE A 47 -7.82 -4.18 12.34
N TRP A 48 -7.64 -2.86 12.34
CA TRP A 48 -7.87 -2.03 13.51
C TRP A 48 -9.34 -2.08 13.97
N GLU A 49 -10.29 -1.99 13.04
CA GLU A 49 -11.72 -2.16 13.31
C GLU A 49 -12.02 -3.53 13.93
N ALA A 50 -11.41 -4.61 13.40
CA ALA A 50 -11.55 -5.95 13.97
C ALA A 50 -10.98 -6.02 15.40
N CYS A 51 -9.85 -5.37 15.68
CA CYS A 51 -9.30 -5.29 17.04
C CYS A 51 -10.27 -4.60 18.01
N GLN A 52 -10.91 -3.51 17.58
CA GLN A 52 -11.89 -2.76 18.38
C GLN A 52 -13.21 -3.51 18.57
N GLY A 53 -13.54 -4.44 17.67
CA GLY A 53 -14.71 -5.30 17.83
C GLY A 53 -14.57 -6.40 18.90
N VAL A 54 -13.33 -6.72 19.30
CA VAL A 54 -13.04 -7.83 20.25
C VAL A 54 -12.42 -7.37 21.57
N ASP A 55 -11.96 -6.13 21.65
CA ASP A 55 -11.39 -5.51 22.86
C ASP A 55 -11.86 -4.05 22.92
N ASP A 56 -12.29 -3.61 24.09
CA ASP A 56 -12.70 -2.21 24.33
C ASP A 56 -11.50 -1.26 24.47
N SER A 57 -10.30 -1.81 24.67
CA SER A 57 -9.06 -1.08 24.94
C SER A 57 -7.86 -1.51 24.08
N PRO A 58 -8.03 -1.76 22.76
CA PRO A 58 -6.95 -2.21 21.92
C PRO A 58 -5.90 -1.11 21.81
N LYS A 59 -4.65 -1.53 21.61
CA LYS A 59 -3.50 -0.62 21.49
C LYS A 59 -2.84 -0.84 20.15
N LEU A 60 -2.60 0.24 19.43
CA LEU A 60 -1.72 0.25 18.28
C LEU A 60 -0.48 1.08 18.58
N ARG A 61 0.61 0.85 17.85
CA ARG A 61 1.79 1.72 17.88
C ARG A 61 2.59 1.58 16.60
N LEU A 62 2.89 2.70 15.95
CA LEU A 62 3.86 2.75 14.86
C LEU A 62 5.26 2.39 15.40
N ARG A 63 5.89 1.41 14.76
CA ARG A 63 7.25 0.96 15.07
C ARG A 63 8.26 1.64 14.20
N GLU A 64 8.02 1.57 12.90
CA GLU A 64 8.92 2.05 11.86
C GLU A 64 8.08 2.75 10.80
N SER A 65 8.64 3.82 10.25
CA SER A 65 8.14 4.54 9.08
C SER A 65 9.36 5.02 8.29
N GLY A 66 9.49 4.55 7.05
CA GLY A 66 10.51 4.97 6.12
C GLY A 66 10.16 6.28 5.41
N PHE A 67 10.96 6.61 4.40
CA PHE A 67 10.71 7.76 3.51
C PHE A 67 9.53 7.52 2.57
N ASP A 68 9.33 6.28 2.12
CA ASP A 68 8.14 5.88 1.35
C ASP A 68 6.93 5.77 2.29
N GLU A 69 5.81 6.39 1.94
CA GLU A 69 4.59 6.43 2.76
C GLU A 69 3.95 5.04 2.95
N MET A 70 4.39 4.05 2.16
CA MET A 70 4.05 2.62 2.30
C MET A 70 5.13 1.80 3.02
N ASP A 71 6.25 2.37 3.41
CA ASP A 71 7.27 1.69 4.23
C ASP A 71 6.97 1.92 5.71
N TRP A 72 6.20 1.02 6.31
CA TRP A 72 5.82 1.15 7.71
C TRP A 72 5.55 -0.18 8.37
N SER A 73 5.68 -0.18 9.70
CA SER A 73 5.31 -1.32 10.55
C SER A 73 4.52 -0.85 11.76
N VAL A 74 3.33 -1.40 11.98
CA VAL A 74 2.45 -1.07 13.10
C VAL A 74 2.25 -2.32 13.95
N SER A 75 2.47 -2.19 15.26
CA SER A 75 2.18 -3.25 16.23
C SER A 75 0.83 -3.04 16.89
N PHE A 76 0.12 -4.14 17.14
CA PHE A 76 -1.17 -4.16 17.82
C PHE A 76 -1.11 -5.07 19.04
N ARG A 77 -1.85 -4.70 20.08
CA ARG A 77 -2.13 -5.54 21.26
C ARG A 77 -3.61 -5.38 21.62
N PHE A 78 -4.32 -6.48 21.71
CA PHE A 78 -5.75 -6.52 21.99
C PHE A 78 -6.11 -7.92 22.47
N ALA A 79 -7.05 -8.10 23.39
CA ALA A 79 -7.64 -9.38 23.80
C ALA A 79 -6.64 -10.57 23.95
N GLY A 80 -5.42 -10.33 24.46
CA GLY A 80 -4.37 -11.35 24.58
C GLY A 80 -3.55 -11.64 23.31
N PHE A 81 -3.93 -11.06 22.18
CA PHE A 81 -3.20 -11.07 20.91
C PHE A 81 -2.01 -10.12 20.91
N LYS A 82 -0.98 -10.50 20.16
CA LYS A 82 0.08 -9.61 19.69
C LYS A 82 0.12 -9.74 18.18
N ALA A 83 0.00 -8.61 17.50
CA ALA A 83 0.10 -8.58 16.04
C ALA A 83 1.04 -7.49 15.57
N ARG A 84 1.53 -7.66 14.34
CA ARG A 84 2.28 -6.66 13.59
C ARG A 84 1.84 -6.73 12.14
N ILE A 85 1.51 -5.59 11.58
CA ILE A 85 1.34 -5.42 10.15
C ILE A 85 2.56 -4.64 9.65
N THR A 86 3.24 -5.19 8.66
CA THR A 86 4.32 -4.52 7.94
C THR A 86 3.90 -4.37 6.49
N SER A 87 4.00 -3.15 5.97
CA SER A 87 3.77 -2.90 4.56
C SER A 87 5.07 -3.11 3.78
N VAL A 88 5.00 -3.89 2.69
CA VAL A 88 6.15 -4.22 1.85
C VAL A 88 5.82 -3.95 0.40
N LYS A 89 6.70 -3.19 -0.24
CA LYS A 89 6.63 -2.87 -1.66
C LYS A 89 7.40 -3.88 -2.50
N TYR A 90 6.83 -4.29 -3.63
CA TYR A 90 7.49 -5.21 -4.57
C TYR A 90 7.57 -4.68 -6.01
N LYS A 91 7.00 -3.50 -6.32
CA LYS A 91 7.10 -2.87 -7.65
C LYS A 91 6.98 -1.34 -7.59
N GLY A 92 7.70 -0.63 -8.47
CA GLY A 92 7.49 0.78 -8.82
C GLY A 92 7.89 1.80 -7.76
N PHE A 93 7.64 3.10 -8.03
CA PHE A 93 7.69 4.19 -7.06
C PHE A 93 6.28 4.55 -6.57
N PHE A 94 6.20 5.04 -5.33
CA PHE A 94 5.00 5.39 -4.55
C PHE A 94 3.74 4.49 -4.67
N GLY A 95 3.39 3.81 -3.57
CA GLY A 95 2.01 3.90 -3.09
C GLY A 95 0.90 3.00 -3.65
N LYS A 96 0.94 2.54 -4.90
CA LYS A 96 -0.20 1.79 -5.46
C LYS A 96 -0.43 0.48 -4.67
N PRO A 97 -1.64 0.22 -4.11
CA PRO A 97 -1.92 -1.00 -3.36
C PRO A 97 -1.58 -2.29 -4.13
N GLY A 98 -1.83 -2.28 -5.45
CA GLY A 98 -1.50 -3.37 -6.38
C GLY A 98 0.00 -3.68 -6.57
N ASN A 99 0.89 -2.86 -6.01
CA ASN A 99 2.34 -3.00 -6.06
C ASN A 99 2.96 -3.30 -4.68
N SER A 100 2.11 -3.56 -3.69
CA SER A 100 2.49 -3.84 -2.30
C SER A 100 1.76 -5.05 -1.75
N TYR A 101 2.33 -5.66 -0.72
CA TYR A 101 1.65 -6.62 0.14
C TYR A 101 1.81 -6.21 1.62
N MET A 102 0.85 -6.59 2.44
CA MET A 102 0.92 -6.52 3.89
C MET A 102 1.38 -7.88 4.42
N GLU A 103 2.38 -7.86 5.29
CA GLU A 103 2.75 -9.01 6.12
C GLU A 103 2.09 -8.84 7.49
N LEU A 104 1.12 -9.71 7.81
CA LEU A 104 0.50 -9.79 9.12
C LEU A 104 1.13 -10.95 9.90
N LYS A 105 1.89 -10.60 10.94
CA LYS A 105 2.34 -11.55 11.96
C LYS A 105 1.43 -11.42 13.17
N ILE A 106 0.62 -12.44 13.45
CA ILE A 106 -0.33 -12.43 14.58
C ILE A 106 -0.16 -13.69 15.40
N GLY A 107 -0.25 -13.56 16.73
CA GLY A 107 -0.26 -14.70 17.62
C GLY A 107 -0.96 -14.45 18.94
N THR A 108 -1.35 -15.55 19.57
CA THR A 108 -2.08 -15.61 20.84
C THR A 108 -1.71 -16.90 21.58
N GLN A 109 -2.12 -17.02 22.84
CA GLN A 109 -1.95 -18.25 23.61
C GLN A 109 -2.93 -19.35 23.17
N ASN A 110 -4.13 -18.97 22.74
CA ASN A 110 -5.20 -19.91 22.38
C ASN A 110 -5.37 -19.99 20.85
N PRO A 111 -5.12 -21.15 20.22
CA PRO A 111 -5.23 -21.29 18.77
C PRO A 111 -6.68 -21.15 18.27
N ASN A 112 -7.69 -21.47 19.08
CA ASN A 112 -9.08 -21.30 18.69
C ASN A 112 -9.46 -19.81 18.55
N ASP A 113 -8.96 -18.95 19.44
CA ASP A 113 -9.22 -17.52 19.37
C ASP A 113 -8.60 -16.92 18.11
N LEU A 114 -7.41 -17.39 17.72
CA LEU A 114 -6.77 -17.01 16.46
C LEU A 114 -7.64 -17.33 15.26
N MET A 115 -8.17 -18.56 15.22
CA MET A 115 -9.01 -19.05 14.15
C MET A 115 -10.27 -18.20 14.00
N VAL A 116 -11.01 -18.01 15.10
CA VAL A 116 -12.26 -17.22 15.10
C VAL A 116 -12.00 -15.76 14.72
N PHE A 117 -10.93 -15.16 15.24
CA PHE A 117 -10.57 -13.79 14.90
C PHE A 117 -10.25 -13.64 13.40
N LEU A 118 -9.46 -14.56 12.83
CA LEU A 118 -9.09 -14.50 11.41
C LEU A 118 -10.28 -14.72 10.49
N GLN A 119 -11.23 -15.60 10.85
CA GLN A 119 -12.48 -15.78 10.11
C GLN A 119 -13.28 -14.47 10.08
N ALA A 120 -13.55 -13.88 11.24
CA ALA A 120 -14.29 -12.62 11.35
C ALA A 120 -13.57 -11.44 10.67
N PHE A 121 -12.24 -11.42 10.69
CA PHE A 121 -11.45 -10.40 10.03
C PHE A 121 -11.59 -10.46 8.50
N VAL A 122 -11.55 -11.65 7.91
CA VAL A 122 -11.64 -11.83 6.45
C VAL A 122 -13.01 -11.44 5.91
N GLU A 123 -14.07 -11.62 6.69
CA GLU A 123 -15.45 -11.20 6.32
C GLU A 123 -15.59 -9.68 6.13
N LYS A 124 -14.64 -8.88 6.61
CA LYS A 124 -14.62 -7.42 6.37
C LYS A 124 -14.18 -7.04 4.95
N PHE A 125 -13.80 -8.00 4.11
CA PHE A 125 -13.32 -7.75 2.76
C PHE A 125 -14.26 -8.32 1.71
N GLU A 126 -14.66 -7.49 0.74
CA GLU A 126 -15.39 -7.96 -0.45
C GLU A 126 -14.53 -8.88 -1.33
N THR A 127 -13.24 -8.56 -1.47
CA THR A 127 -12.26 -9.40 -2.17
C THR A 127 -11.31 -9.99 -1.15
N PRO A 128 -11.12 -11.33 -1.11
CA PRO A 128 -10.28 -11.95 -0.12
C PRO A 128 -8.85 -11.37 -0.09
N PRO A 129 -8.25 -11.19 1.10
CA PRO A 129 -6.98 -10.49 1.26
C PRO A 129 -5.79 -11.24 0.63
N TRP A 130 -5.87 -12.56 0.50
CA TRP A 130 -4.83 -13.39 -0.12
C TRP A 130 -4.75 -13.29 -1.64
N ILE A 131 -5.70 -12.63 -2.31
CA ILE A 131 -5.66 -12.49 -3.77
C ILE A 131 -4.63 -11.42 -4.18
N MET A 132 -3.57 -11.83 -4.85
CA MET A 132 -2.54 -10.92 -5.36
C MET A 132 -2.78 -10.57 -6.83
N ASN A 133 -2.60 -9.31 -7.20
CA ASN A 133 -2.64 -8.83 -8.58
C ASN A 133 -1.44 -9.33 -9.40
N ASN A 134 -0.26 -9.43 -8.77
CA ASN A 134 0.98 -9.81 -9.45
C ASN A 134 1.72 -10.88 -8.64
N TRP A 135 1.24 -12.11 -8.74
CA TRP A 135 1.83 -13.27 -8.07
C TRP A 135 3.34 -13.38 -8.31
N LYS A 136 3.79 -13.35 -9.56
CA LYS A 136 5.22 -13.47 -9.90
C LYS A 136 6.12 -12.50 -9.13
N LYS A 137 5.70 -11.23 -8.98
CA LYS A 137 6.49 -10.24 -8.23
C LYS A 137 6.33 -10.36 -6.72
N ALA A 138 5.12 -10.69 -6.25
CA ALA A 138 4.87 -10.93 -4.84
C ALA A 138 5.73 -12.11 -4.34
N GLU A 139 5.68 -13.25 -5.03
CA GLU A 139 6.46 -14.46 -4.72
C GLU A 139 7.96 -14.17 -4.72
N ALA A 140 8.46 -13.47 -5.74
CA ALA A 140 9.87 -13.08 -5.80
C ALA A 140 10.31 -12.19 -4.63
N LYS A 141 9.40 -11.43 -4.01
CA LYS A 141 9.71 -10.50 -2.92
C LYS A 141 9.46 -11.10 -1.53
N CYS A 142 8.38 -11.85 -1.33
CA CYS A 142 8.04 -12.45 -0.04
C CYS A 142 8.67 -13.84 0.15
N GLY A 143 9.06 -14.51 -0.94
CA GLY A 143 9.63 -15.86 -0.90
C GLY A 143 8.61 -16.98 -0.73
N PHE A 144 7.31 -16.68 -0.73
CA PHE A 144 6.22 -17.65 -0.62
C PHE A 144 5.50 -17.78 -1.95
N SER A 145 5.19 -19.01 -2.37
CA SER A 145 4.34 -19.28 -3.54
C SER A 145 2.89 -18.88 -3.29
N LYS A 146 2.10 -18.78 -4.36
CA LYS A 146 0.64 -18.62 -4.28
C LYS A 146 0.00 -19.66 -3.37
N GLU A 147 0.36 -20.92 -3.55
CA GLU A 147 -0.20 -22.05 -2.80
C GLU A 147 0.18 -21.96 -1.32
N GLU A 148 1.41 -21.56 -1.00
CA GLU A 148 1.86 -21.36 0.38
C GLU A 148 1.09 -20.22 1.06
N ILE A 149 0.92 -19.08 0.39
CA ILE A 149 0.14 -17.95 0.91
C ILE A 149 -1.30 -18.38 1.22
N ILE A 150 -1.96 -19.05 0.27
CA ILE A 150 -3.33 -19.54 0.46
C ILE A 150 -3.39 -20.60 1.57
N SER A 151 -2.41 -21.50 1.63
CA SER A 151 -2.33 -22.54 2.65
C SER A 151 -2.19 -21.95 4.05
N GLU A 152 -1.38 -20.90 4.24
CA GLU A 152 -1.24 -20.25 5.55
C GLU A 152 -2.52 -19.53 5.98
N TRP A 153 -3.23 -18.89 5.05
CA TRP A 153 -4.56 -18.33 5.33
C TRP A 153 -5.58 -19.41 5.71
N SER A 154 -5.61 -20.52 4.96
CA SER A 154 -6.47 -21.68 5.21
C SER A 154 -6.22 -22.28 6.61
N LYS A 155 -4.95 -22.54 6.94
CA LYS A 155 -4.53 -23.02 8.27
C LYS A 155 -4.89 -22.03 9.37
N GLY A 156 -4.63 -20.74 9.15
CA GLY A 156 -4.91 -19.68 10.13
C GLY A 156 -6.40 -19.58 10.45
N MET A 157 -7.26 -19.71 9.44
CA MET A 157 -8.72 -19.72 9.60
C MET A 157 -9.29 -21.09 9.97
N GLY A 158 -8.49 -22.16 9.99
CA GLY A 158 -8.96 -23.52 10.26
C GLY A 158 -10.04 -24.01 9.30
N ARG A 159 -10.06 -23.50 8.06
CA ARG A 159 -10.98 -23.91 6.99
C ARG A 159 -10.27 -23.95 5.66
N GLU A 160 -10.72 -24.84 4.78
CA GLU A 160 -10.26 -24.85 3.40
C GLU A 160 -10.69 -23.58 2.67
N ILE A 161 -9.80 -23.06 1.82
CA ILE A 161 -10.10 -21.99 0.87
C ILE A 161 -10.27 -22.68 -0.49
N THR A 162 -11.47 -22.58 -1.07
CA THR A 162 -11.75 -23.29 -2.32
C THR A 162 -11.12 -22.57 -3.52
N GLU A 163 -10.98 -23.27 -4.65
CA GLU A 163 -10.47 -22.65 -5.87
C GLU A 163 -11.34 -21.47 -6.33
N GLU A 164 -12.66 -21.53 -6.13
CA GLU A 164 -13.59 -20.46 -6.50
C GLU A 164 -13.29 -19.16 -5.76
N GLU A 165 -12.98 -19.24 -4.45
CA GLU A 165 -12.55 -18.09 -3.64
C GLU A 165 -11.23 -17.49 -4.16
N THR A 166 -10.43 -18.27 -4.90
CA THR A 166 -9.14 -17.85 -5.46
C THR A 166 -9.21 -17.34 -6.90
N LYS A 167 -10.37 -17.48 -7.57
CA LYS A 167 -10.59 -17.10 -8.97
C LYS A 167 -11.04 -15.65 -9.16
N VAL A 168 -11.35 -14.93 -8.08
CA VAL A 168 -11.72 -13.51 -8.14
C VAL A 168 -10.54 -12.70 -8.70
N LYS A 169 -10.73 -12.01 -9.83
CA LYS A 169 -9.68 -11.19 -10.44
C LYS A 169 -9.35 -10.01 -9.53
N GLY A 170 -8.08 -9.88 -9.17
CA GLY A 170 -7.55 -8.69 -8.50
C GLY A 170 -7.77 -7.42 -9.33
N TRP A 171 -7.75 -6.26 -8.66
CA TRP A 171 -7.95 -4.88 -9.14
C TRP A 171 -7.87 -4.71 -10.68
N GLY A 172 -8.97 -4.25 -11.32
CA GLY A 172 -8.98 -3.86 -12.73
C GLY A 172 -9.82 -4.69 -13.70
N ALA A 173 -10.67 -5.62 -13.23
CA ALA A 173 -11.73 -6.18 -14.07
C ALA A 173 -12.89 -5.17 -14.16
N SER A 174 -12.77 -4.16 -15.03
CA SER A 174 -13.87 -3.25 -15.35
C SER A 174 -15.10 -4.04 -15.82
N LEU A 175 -16.21 -3.86 -15.13
CA LEU A 175 -17.54 -4.24 -15.59
C LEU A 175 -18.29 -3.10 -16.31
N PHE A 176 -17.67 -1.94 -16.55
CA PHE A 176 -18.27 -0.85 -17.31
C PHE A 176 -17.25 -0.12 -18.18
N GLY A 177 -17.64 0.14 -19.44
CA GLY A 177 -16.81 0.78 -20.44
C GLY A 177 -16.98 2.30 -20.57
N SER A 178 -16.27 2.82 -21.57
CA SER A 178 -16.39 4.13 -22.24
C SER A 178 -15.39 5.23 -21.86
N LYS A 179 -14.88 5.85 -22.94
CA LYS A 179 -13.88 6.94 -23.11
C LYS A 179 -14.31 8.32 -22.58
N SER A 180 -13.33 9.22 -22.43
CA SER A 180 -13.31 10.68 -22.80
C SER A 180 -12.01 11.30 -22.23
N ASP A 181 -11.38 12.40 -22.65
CA ASP A 181 -11.24 13.25 -23.84
C ASP A 181 -9.90 13.99 -23.60
N LYS A 182 -9.04 14.25 -24.61
CA LYS A 182 -7.72 14.91 -24.41
C LYS A 182 -7.83 16.44 -24.55
N GLU A 183 -7.53 17.19 -23.48
CA GLU A 183 -7.17 18.62 -23.54
C GLU A 183 -5.69 18.78 -23.96
N GLU A 184 -5.36 19.84 -24.71
CA GLU A 184 -3.99 20.19 -25.11
C GLU A 184 -3.18 20.65 -23.87
N GLN A 185 -2.38 19.73 -23.29
CA GLN A 185 -1.45 20.03 -22.20
C GLN A 185 -0.09 20.51 -22.76
N GLU A 186 0.48 21.57 -22.19
CA GLU A 186 1.86 21.99 -22.45
C GLU A 186 2.84 20.94 -21.88
N TYR A 187 3.83 20.53 -22.67
CA TYR A 187 4.81 19.50 -22.32
C TYR A 187 6.24 19.95 -22.64
N GLU A 188 7.20 19.48 -21.86
CA GLU A 188 8.64 19.56 -22.14
C GLU A 188 9.14 18.24 -22.75
N VAL A 189 10.21 18.31 -23.57
CA VAL A 189 10.80 17.13 -24.24
C VAL A 189 12.17 16.84 -23.63
N PHE A 190 12.37 15.59 -23.23
CA PHE A 190 13.57 15.04 -22.59
C PHE A 190 14.15 13.94 -23.47
N GLU A 191 15.44 13.64 -23.31
CA GLU A 191 16.07 12.48 -23.95
C GLU A 191 16.29 11.40 -22.88
N ASP A 192 15.75 10.19 -23.10
CA ASP A 192 15.93 9.06 -22.19
C ASP A 192 17.33 8.43 -22.31
N ALA A 193 17.62 7.45 -21.44
CA ALA A 193 18.91 6.76 -21.42
C ALA A 193 19.22 5.96 -22.70
N ASP A 194 18.21 5.72 -23.54
CA ASP A 194 18.30 5.01 -24.82
C ASP A 194 18.33 5.97 -26.02
N GLY A 195 18.33 7.30 -25.77
CA GLY A 195 18.38 8.36 -26.80
C GLY A 195 17.03 8.71 -27.43
N ASN A 196 15.91 8.35 -26.80
CA ASN A 196 14.57 8.65 -27.31
C ASN A 196 13.98 9.91 -26.68
N ASP A 197 13.23 10.66 -27.47
CA ASP A 197 12.49 11.82 -27.01
C ASP A 197 11.27 11.41 -26.16
N VAL A 198 11.24 11.86 -24.92
CA VAL A 198 10.17 11.65 -23.94
C VAL A 198 9.47 12.97 -23.64
N LYS A 199 8.15 13.02 -23.79
CA LYS A 199 7.34 14.21 -23.48
C LYS A 199 6.81 14.14 -22.06
N MET A 200 7.04 15.18 -21.26
CA MET A 200 6.54 15.25 -19.88
C MET A 200 5.80 16.55 -19.59
N VAL A 201 4.71 16.45 -18.84
CA VAL A 201 3.89 17.55 -18.35
C VAL A 201 4.30 17.87 -16.92
N ILE A 202 4.60 19.14 -16.63
CA ILE A 202 4.96 19.60 -15.28
C ILE A 202 3.69 19.94 -14.50
N HIS A 203 3.51 19.34 -13.33
CA HIS A 203 2.33 19.53 -12.47
C HIS A 203 2.58 20.49 -11.31
N GLY A 204 3.84 20.76 -10.98
CA GLY A 204 4.23 21.69 -9.91
C GLY A 204 5.65 21.45 -9.41
N ALA A 205 6.09 22.26 -8.45
CA ALA A 205 7.40 22.13 -7.82
C ALA A 205 7.29 21.98 -6.29
N LEU A 206 8.27 21.30 -5.69
CA LEU A 206 8.45 21.09 -4.26
C LEU A 206 9.77 21.76 -3.83
N GLU A 207 9.81 22.33 -2.63
CA GLU A 207 11.03 22.81 -1.99
C GLU A 207 11.29 21.95 -0.73
N VAL A 208 12.45 21.30 -0.67
CA VAL A 208 12.84 20.38 0.40
C VAL A 208 14.29 20.65 0.75
N GLU A 209 14.56 21.01 2.01
CA GLU A 209 15.93 21.27 2.51
C GLU A 209 16.72 22.27 1.64
N ASP A 210 16.08 23.38 1.25
CA ASP A 210 16.60 24.43 0.36
C ASP A 210 16.90 23.95 -1.09
N GLU A 211 16.41 22.76 -1.48
CA GLU A 211 16.48 22.23 -2.84
C GLU A 211 15.09 22.17 -3.50
N GLU A 212 15.01 22.53 -4.78
CA GLU A 212 13.76 22.49 -5.54
C GLU A 212 13.65 21.22 -6.39
N TYR A 213 12.44 20.69 -6.52
CA TYR A 213 12.13 19.50 -7.31
C TYR A 213 10.86 19.72 -8.14
N ALA A 214 10.81 19.25 -9.39
CA ALA A 214 9.64 19.29 -10.25
C ALA A 214 8.87 17.96 -10.18
N ILE A 215 7.54 18.02 -10.15
CA ILE A 215 6.66 16.86 -10.29
C ILE A 215 6.16 16.83 -11.73
N MET A 216 6.43 15.75 -12.44
CA MET A 216 6.23 15.64 -13.88
C MET A 216 5.52 14.34 -14.24
N SER A 217 4.79 14.25 -15.35
CA SER A 217 4.20 13.00 -15.84
C SER A 217 4.34 12.86 -17.34
N TYR A 218 4.40 11.64 -17.88
CA TYR A 218 4.45 11.41 -19.32
C TYR A 218 3.21 11.97 -20.05
N ALA A 219 3.41 12.76 -21.11
CA ALA A 219 2.32 13.47 -21.79
C ALA A 219 1.41 12.55 -22.63
N ASP A 220 1.89 11.36 -23.01
CA ASP A 220 1.16 10.47 -23.92
C ASP A 220 0.08 9.63 -23.22
N ASP A 221 0.11 9.53 -21.89
CA ASP A 221 -0.83 8.75 -21.10
C ASP A 221 -2.09 9.55 -20.75
N VAL A 222 -3.23 9.16 -21.34
CA VAL A 222 -4.55 9.83 -21.20
C VAL A 222 -5.08 9.82 -19.76
N VAL A 223 -4.49 9.00 -18.89
CA VAL A 223 -4.75 8.94 -17.44
C VAL A 223 -3.42 8.67 -16.74
N THR A 224 -2.58 9.70 -16.58
CA THR A 224 -1.31 9.56 -15.88
C THR A 224 -1.50 9.42 -14.37
N THR A 225 -1.02 8.30 -13.84
CA THR A 225 -0.83 8.09 -12.39
C THR A 225 0.64 7.85 -12.06
N GLU A 226 1.51 8.17 -13.02
CA GLU A 226 2.95 7.99 -12.96
C GLU A 226 3.56 9.39 -12.98
N TYR A 227 4.17 9.75 -11.85
CA TYR A 227 4.84 11.02 -11.69
C TYR A 227 6.33 10.77 -11.46
N GLU A 228 7.16 11.55 -12.14
CA GLU A 228 8.58 11.67 -11.88
C GLU A 228 8.83 12.91 -11.03
N ILE A 229 9.74 12.77 -10.07
CA ILE A 229 10.20 13.89 -9.26
C ILE A 229 11.67 14.09 -9.58
N MET A 230 11.98 15.19 -10.24
CA MET A 230 13.35 15.51 -10.65
C MET A 230 13.85 16.74 -9.92
N LYS A 231 15.12 16.76 -9.52
CA LYS A 231 15.71 17.94 -8.90
C LYS A 231 15.87 19.05 -9.92
N ILE A 232 15.40 20.24 -9.60
CA ILE A 232 15.54 21.45 -10.41
C ILE A 232 16.91 22.05 -10.10
N ASN A 233 17.77 22.09 -11.11
CA ASN A 233 19.05 22.80 -11.06
C ASN A 233 18.91 24.10 -11.86
N ARG A 234 19.05 25.25 -11.18
CA ARG A 234 19.04 26.57 -11.81
C ARG A 234 20.47 27.09 -11.94
N ASP A 235 20.89 27.40 -13.17
CA ASP A 235 22.17 28.08 -13.36
C ASP A 235 22.09 29.58 -13.03
N LYS A 236 23.25 30.25 -12.99
CA LYS A 236 23.34 31.70 -12.67
C LYS A 236 22.68 32.61 -13.72
N LYS A 237 22.28 32.07 -14.88
CA LYS A 237 21.59 32.78 -15.96
C LYS A 237 20.09 32.49 -15.96
N GLY A 238 19.60 31.64 -15.04
CA GLY A 238 18.20 31.25 -14.93
C GLY A 238 17.81 30.09 -15.83
N ASN A 239 18.76 29.38 -16.45
CA ASN A 239 18.44 28.16 -17.20
C ASN A 239 18.14 27.03 -16.21
N VAL A 240 17.09 26.27 -16.51
CA VAL A 240 16.62 25.15 -15.69
C VAL A 240 17.07 23.84 -16.33
N THR A 241 17.68 22.96 -15.53
CA THR A 241 17.92 21.57 -15.89
C THR A 241 17.41 20.64 -14.80
N TYR A 242 17.14 19.39 -15.15
CA TYR A 242 16.54 18.40 -14.25
C TYR A 242 17.52 17.23 -14.04
N SER A 243 17.64 16.72 -12.80
CA SER A 243 18.52 15.59 -12.45
C SER A 243 17.90 14.63 -11.44
#